data_AF-A0A2C9UHV2-F1
#
_entry.id   AF-A0A2C9UHV2-F1
#
_cell.length_a   1.000
_cell.length_b   1.000
_cell.length_c   1.000
_cell.angle_alpha   90.00
_cell.angle_beta   90.00
_cell.angle_gamma   90.00
#
_symmetry.space_group_name_H-M   'P 1'
#
loop_
_entity.id
_entity.type
_entity.pdbx_description
1 polymer ?
#
loop_
_entity_poly.entity_id
_entity_poly.type
_entity_poly.pdbx_seq_one_letter_code
_entity_poly.pdbx_strand_id
1 'polypeptide(L)'
;MAGSGLPLPSLGRVKLSDLIPPEGLPCDSYKLSVSTLSQSIAQYSAAIIQFSAIDGALLRSGLDSARLYFRKKSSYPSADMIHTNDSRKWCKTSGYYADPQLWQETYDYRPGLTPTDPNGAMEFPPGGLPDIFSLLGRAARDILDAISFYLNLRSSPFTEILDNVPLRSQETSSSVLSVCCYARPSFQGSQQHNLTAQEDGRMVMYPDHEHQVDKSLISLVKSDKAGLHVRDFHGRWVLVDGELGPQEVIVYPGLALYQATAGYINPALYRTEINNLQGNMYGRCSLAFKLMPKSMTSLSCSEMRAAGHGVEAQFQVPVPVDDFMQRPHPTDQLLNRHTIQSFNFSTSLDGSMKAMMRRKNSSHCKPLPPSKRLRLEAQRVLKEKVQEIADRKGIKLRFCNLKECENHIHALDSPCANIRMEIGWPPGVPFVHPHDLPNKAKIGFLEAYESGWTPTHVMELSLTKPGQGSQHSDNCS
;
A
#
# COMPACT_ATOMS: atom_id res chain seq x y z
N MET A 1 13.68 35.29 -20.96
CA MET A 1 14.90 34.45 -21.08
C MET A 1 14.45 33.00 -21.23
N ALA A 2 15.16 32.17 -21.98
CA ALA A 2 14.81 30.75 -22.09
C ALA A 2 15.30 30.00 -20.83
N GLY A 3 14.38 29.40 -20.08
CA GLY A 3 14.74 28.50 -18.98
C GLY A 3 15.26 27.19 -19.55
N SER A 4 16.45 26.76 -19.14
CA SER A 4 17.03 25.48 -19.56
C SER A 4 16.15 24.31 -19.12
N GLY A 5 15.70 23.51 -20.08
CA GLY A 5 14.83 22.37 -19.85
C GLY A 5 15.53 21.29 -19.02
N LEU A 6 15.25 21.28 -17.71
CA LEU A 6 15.36 20.06 -16.91
C LEU A 6 14.40 19.01 -17.51
N PRO A 7 14.79 17.72 -17.60
CA PRO A 7 13.87 16.69 -18.04
C PRO A 7 12.65 16.66 -17.12
N LEU A 8 11.45 16.66 -17.71
CA LEU A 8 10.20 16.50 -16.95
C LEU A 8 10.25 15.19 -16.14
N PRO A 9 9.74 15.17 -14.89
CA PRO A 9 9.72 13.95 -14.09
C PRO A 9 8.91 12.86 -14.81
N SER A 10 9.61 11.87 -15.38
CA SER A 10 8.99 10.81 -16.15
C SER A 10 8.33 9.80 -15.20
N LEU A 11 7.05 10.03 -14.91
CA LEU A 11 6.19 9.05 -14.26
C LEU A 11 6.29 7.70 -14.99
N GLY A 12 6.35 6.62 -14.22
CA GLY A 12 6.34 5.26 -14.76
C GLY A 12 5.05 5.01 -15.52
N ARG A 13 5.16 4.83 -16.84
CA ARG A 13 4.07 4.45 -17.74
C ARG A 13 4.08 2.94 -17.90
N VAL A 14 3.01 2.28 -17.48
CA VAL A 14 2.88 0.81 -17.47
C VAL A 14 1.52 0.40 -18.07
N LYS A 15 1.47 -0.66 -18.87
CA LYS A 15 0.20 -1.18 -19.39
C LYS A 15 -0.48 -2.06 -18.36
N LEU A 16 -1.81 -1.96 -18.27
CA LEU A 16 -2.60 -2.82 -17.37
C LEU A 16 -2.43 -4.31 -17.71
N SER A 17 -2.32 -4.66 -19.00
CA SER A 17 -2.04 -6.03 -19.45
C SER A 17 -0.76 -6.62 -18.88
N ASP A 18 0.23 -5.77 -18.62
CA ASP A 18 1.58 -6.18 -18.26
C ASP A 18 1.73 -6.23 -16.71
N LEU A 19 0.68 -5.81 -15.98
CA LEU A 19 0.50 -5.94 -14.53
C LEU A 19 -0.41 -7.11 -14.12
N ILE A 20 -0.94 -7.86 -15.08
CA ILE A 20 -1.68 -9.11 -14.83
C ILE A 20 -0.68 -10.27 -14.99
N PRO A 21 -0.41 -11.07 -13.95
CA PRO A 21 0.53 -12.18 -14.07
C PRO A 21 -0.06 -13.28 -14.96
N PRO A 22 0.71 -13.84 -15.92
CA PRO A 22 0.30 -15.05 -16.63
C PRO A 22 0.26 -16.24 -15.67
N GLU A 23 -0.54 -17.27 -15.99
CA GLU A 23 -0.62 -18.48 -15.17
C GLU A 23 0.75 -19.16 -14.99
N GLY A 24 1.18 -19.32 -13.73
CA GLY A 24 2.46 -19.95 -13.37
C GLY A 24 3.43 -18.97 -12.69
N LEU A 25 4.70 -19.01 -13.09
CA LEU A 25 5.75 -18.17 -12.50
C LEU A 25 5.74 -16.76 -13.10
N PRO A 26 5.99 -15.71 -12.30
CA PRO A 26 6.07 -14.34 -12.80
C PRO A 26 7.10 -14.18 -13.91
N CYS A 27 6.66 -13.72 -15.09
CA CYS A 27 7.53 -13.43 -16.22
C CYS A 27 8.31 -12.12 -16.01
N ASP A 28 9.39 -11.93 -16.76
CA ASP A 28 10.29 -10.79 -16.54
C ASP A 28 9.69 -9.46 -17.02
N SER A 29 8.78 -9.47 -18.00
CA SER A 29 7.98 -8.29 -18.38
C SER A 29 7.03 -7.85 -17.27
N TYR A 30 6.41 -8.79 -16.55
CA TYR A 30 5.61 -8.49 -15.35
C TYR A 30 6.49 -7.92 -14.24
N LYS A 31 7.63 -8.55 -13.92
CA LYS A 31 8.57 -8.02 -12.89
C LYS A 31 9.04 -6.60 -13.22
N LEU A 32 9.36 -6.32 -14.47
CA LEU A 32 9.75 -4.99 -14.94
C LEU A 32 8.59 -3.97 -14.82
N SER A 33 7.38 -4.38 -15.17
CA SER A 33 6.17 -3.54 -15.08
C SER A 33 5.82 -3.20 -13.64
N VAL A 34 5.85 -4.19 -12.74
CA VAL A 34 5.67 -4.01 -11.30
C VAL A 34 6.75 -3.12 -10.69
N SER A 35 8.03 -3.37 -11.03
CA SER A 35 9.15 -2.53 -10.56
C SER A 35 8.99 -1.08 -11.01
N THR A 36 8.60 -0.86 -12.27
CA THR A 36 8.34 0.49 -12.85
C THR A 36 7.20 1.21 -12.13
N LEU A 37 6.09 0.51 -11.88
CA LEU A 37 4.94 1.00 -11.12
C LEU A 37 5.35 1.42 -9.70
N SER A 38 5.98 0.51 -8.95
CA SER A 38 6.34 0.73 -7.55
C SER A 38 7.45 1.75 -7.38
N GLN A 39 8.42 1.83 -8.28
CA GLN A 39 9.42 2.89 -8.29
C GLN A 39 8.78 4.26 -8.54
N SER A 40 7.84 4.37 -9.49
CA SER A 40 7.13 5.63 -9.76
C SER A 40 6.29 6.07 -8.55
N ILE A 41 5.59 5.14 -7.90
CA ILE A 41 4.87 5.42 -6.65
C ILE A 41 5.84 5.87 -5.54
N ALA A 42 6.99 5.23 -5.39
CA ALA A 42 7.98 5.59 -4.37
C ALA A 42 8.67 6.96 -4.61
N GLN A 43 8.88 7.36 -5.87
CA GLN A 43 9.59 8.58 -6.24
C GLN A 43 8.65 9.79 -6.43
N TYR A 44 7.46 9.58 -6.98
CA TYR A 44 6.53 10.65 -7.40
C TYR A 44 5.15 10.58 -6.74
N SER A 45 4.91 9.61 -5.86
CA SER A 45 3.60 9.33 -5.24
C SER A 45 2.49 9.03 -6.27
N ALA A 46 2.84 8.71 -7.51
CA ALA A 46 1.91 8.46 -8.61
C ALA A 46 2.56 7.61 -9.72
N ALA A 47 1.73 7.00 -10.57
CA ALA A 47 2.15 6.35 -11.82
C ALA A 47 1.09 6.53 -12.92
N ILE A 48 1.43 6.19 -14.16
CA ILE A 48 0.52 6.21 -15.31
C ILE A 48 0.21 4.77 -15.73
N ILE A 49 -1.09 4.43 -15.80
CA ILE A 49 -1.58 3.13 -16.29
C ILE A 49 -2.21 3.31 -17.66
N GLN A 50 -1.69 2.58 -18.66
CA GLN A 50 -2.26 2.52 -20.01
C GLN A 50 -3.26 1.35 -20.10
N PHE A 51 -4.50 1.69 -20.48
CA PHE A 51 -5.59 0.76 -20.73
C PHE A 51 -5.68 0.34 -22.20
N SER A 52 -6.57 -0.60 -22.55
CA SER A 52 -6.80 -0.96 -23.95
C SER A 52 -7.45 0.21 -24.74
N ALA A 53 -7.47 0.11 -26.07
CA ALA A 53 -8.13 1.09 -26.93
C ALA A 53 -9.65 1.19 -26.67
N ILE A 54 -10.29 0.07 -26.29
CA ILE A 54 -11.72 -0.03 -26.01
C ILE A 54 -12.04 0.60 -24.64
N ASP A 55 -11.28 0.22 -23.61
CA ASP A 55 -11.41 0.76 -22.25
C ASP A 55 -11.14 2.28 -22.23
N GLY A 56 -10.12 2.73 -22.97
CA GLY A 56 -9.86 4.15 -23.17
C GLY A 56 -11.02 4.88 -23.86
N ALA A 57 -11.75 4.22 -24.78
CA ALA A 57 -12.93 4.81 -25.41
C ALA A 57 -14.09 4.96 -24.41
N LEU A 58 -14.32 3.96 -23.56
CA LEU A 58 -15.29 4.02 -22.46
C LEU A 58 -14.96 5.20 -21.51
N LEU A 59 -13.71 5.31 -21.05
CA LEU A 59 -13.25 6.40 -20.17
C LEU A 59 -13.42 7.79 -20.81
N ARG A 60 -13.16 7.94 -22.11
CA ARG A 60 -13.43 9.20 -22.84
C ARG A 60 -14.93 9.51 -22.92
N SER A 61 -15.76 8.52 -23.22
CA SER A 61 -17.22 8.69 -23.26
C SER A 61 -17.81 9.10 -21.91
N GLY A 62 -17.25 8.59 -20.81
CA GLY A 62 -17.61 9.00 -19.45
C GLY A 62 -17.27 10.47 -19.16
N LEU A 63 -16.12 10.97 -19.63
CA LEU A 63 -15.75 12.39 -19.50
C LEU A 63 -16.66 13.30 -20.33
N ASP A 64 -17.02 12.91 -21.56
CA ASP A 64 -17.94 13.71 -22.38
C ASP A 64 -19.38 13.67 -21.85
N SER A 65 -19.79 12.56 -21.23
CA SER A 65 -21.05 12.50 -20.49
C SER A 65 -21.03 13.35 -19.21
N ALA A 66 -19.91 13.36 -18.46
CA ALA A 66 -19.71 14.21 -17.29
C ALA A 66 -19.82 15.70 -17.67
N ARG A 67 -19.13 16.12 -18.74
CA ARG A 67 -19.22 17.48 -19.30
C ARG A 67 -20.67 17.85 -19.63
N LEU A 68 -21.42 16.96 -20.29
CA LEU A 68 -22.83 17.19 -20.64
C LEU A 68 -23.74 17.25 -19.41
N TYR A 69 -23.49 16.41 -18.40
CA TYR A 69 -24.22 16.38 -17.14
C TYR A 69 -24.05 17.69 -16.37
N PHE A 70 -22.81 18.12 -16.10
CA PHE A 70 -22.58 19.39 -15.39
C PHE A 70 -23.03 20.61 -16.18
N ARG A 71 -22.90 20.61 -17.53
CA ARG A 71 -23.47 21.68 -18.38
C ARG A 71 -24.98 21.88 -18.24
N LYS A 72 -25.73 20.86 -17.77
CA LYS A 72 -27.18 20.94 -17.53
C LYS A 72 -27.55 21.36 -16.10
N LYS A 73 -26.62 21.30 -15.14
CA LYS A 73 -26.86 21.73 -13.75
C LYS A 73 -26.89 23.25 -13.65
N SER A 74 -27.80 23.77 -12.83
CA SER A 74 -27.98 25.19 -12.55
C SER A 74 -26.68 25.89 -12.13
N SER A 75 -26.57 27.19 -12.40
CA SER A 75 -25.39 28.00 -12.07
C SER A 75 -25.16 28.18 -10.56
N TYR A 76 -26.11 27.77 -9.72
CA TYR A 76 -25.94 27.66 -8.27
C TYR A 76 -26.63 26.38 -7.77
N PRO A 77 -26.01 25.62 -6.85
CA PRO A 77 -26.67 24.49 -6.17
C PRO A 77 -27.69 24.99 -5.13
N SER A 78 -28.68 24.17 -4.77
CA SER A 78 -29.49 24.45 -3.57
C SER A 78 -28.62 24.35 -2.32
N ALA A 79 -29.04 24.99 -1.22
CA ALA A 79 -28.38 24.86 0.08
C ALA A 79 -28.28 23.38 0.51
N ASP A 80 -29.30 22.57 0.19
CA ASP A 80 -29.37 21.13 0.48
C ASP A 80 -28.34 20.29 -0.32
N MET A 81 -27.74 20.88 -1.36
CA MET A 81 -26.72 20.26 -2.20
C MET A 81 -25.30 20.80 -1.93
N ILE A 82 -25.13 21.69 -0.95
CA ILE A 82 -23.82 22.13 -0.46
C ILE A 82 -23.37 21.15 0.63
N HIS A 83 -22.41 20.28 0.32
CA HIS A 83 -22.04 19.19 1.22
C HIS A 83 -21.01 19.63 2.27
N THR A 84 -21.47 19.92 3.48
CA THR A 84 -20.58 19.94 4.65
C THR A 84 -20.07 18.53 4.93
N ASN A 85 -18.78 18.38 5.25
CA ASN A 85 -18.04 17.12 5.25
C ASN A 85 -18.45 16.15 6.41
N ASP A 86 -19.65 15.57 6.34
CA ASP A 86 -20.24 14.73 7.40
C ASP A 86 -19.70 13.28 7.36
N SER A 87 -18.51 13.09 7.91
CA SER A 87 -17.74 11.84 7.89
C SER A 87 -18.47 10.61 8.47
N ARG A 88 -19.57 10.83 9.21
CA ARG A 88 -20.43 9.77 9.79
C ARG A 88 -21.16 8.90 8.75
N LYS A 89 -21.18 9.31 7.48
CA LYS A 89 -21.88 8.60 6.38
C LYS A 89 -21.00 8.31 5.16
N TRP A 90 -19.68 8.22 5.34
CA TRP A 90 -18.70 8.05 4.25
C TRP A 90 -19.03 6.95 3.22
N CYS A 91 -19.60 5.83 3.65
CA CYS A 91 -19.97 4.69 2.81
C CYS A 91 -21.36 4.80 2.16
N LYS A 92 -22.06 5.93 2.37
CA LYS A 92 -23.42 6.19 1.91
C LYS A 92 -23.52 7.40 0.97
N THR A 93 -22.39 7.94 0.51
CA THR A 93 -22.38 9.02 -0.50
C THR A 93 -22.78 8.46 -1.87
N SER A 94 -23.76 9.10 -2.51
CA SER A 94 -24.23 8.84 -3.88
C SER A 94 -25.07 10.04 -4.32
N GLY A 95 -25.05 10.38 -5.61
CA GLY A 95 -25.77 11.54 -6.15
C GLY A 95 -24.92 12.83 -6.23
N TYR A 96 -25.58 13.93 -6.60
CA TYR A 96 -24.95 15.24 -6.79
C TYR A 96 -24.69 16.02 -5.50
N TYR A 97 -23.52 16.66 -5.41
CA TYR A 97 -23.24 17.71 -4.43
C TYR A 97 -22.21 18.74 -4.95
N ALA A 98 -22.09 19.87 -4.25
CA ALA A 98 -21.11 20.91 -4.53
C ALA A 98 -20.30 21.29 -3.28
N ASP A 99 -19.05 21.68 -3.50
CA ASP A 99 -18.13 22.26 -2.53
C ASP A 99 -17.71 23.68 -3.04
N PRO A 100 -18.30 24.75 -2.49
CA PRO A 100 -17.95 26.13 -2.83
C PRO A 100 -16.58 26.61 -2.32
N GLN A 101 -15.89 25.85 -1.45
CA GLN A 101 -14.52 26.18 -1.01
C GLN A 101 -13.48 25.61 -1.98
N LEU A 102 -13.76 24.44 -2.57
CA LEU A 102 -12.93 23.79 -3.59
C LEU A 102 -13.27 24.18 -5.04
N TRP A 103 -14.31 25.02 -5.24
CA TRP A 103 -14.91 25.32 -6.56
C TRP A 103 -15.17 24.04 -7.37
N GLN A 104 -15.65 23.00 -6.68
CA GLN A 104 -15.82 21.64 -7.17
C GLN A 104 -17.29 21.24 -7.10
N GLU A 105 -17.79 20.61 -8.15
CA GLU A 105 -19.11 19.97 -8.20
C GLU A 105 -18.88 18.48 -8.49
N THR A 106 -19.56 17.61 -7.77
CA THR A 106 -19.30 16.17 -7.78
C THR A 106 -20.59 15.39 -7.93
N TYR A 107 -20.52 14.28 -8.66
CA TYR A 107 -21.52 13.23 -8.63
C TYR A 107 -20.86 11.93 -8.17
N ASP A 108 -21.23 11.42 -6.99
CA ASP A 108 -20.75 10.13 -6.51
C ASP A 108 -21.62 9.01 -7.06
N TYR A 109 -21.00 8.01 -7.69
CA TYR A 109 -21.64 6.76 -8.08
C TYR A 109 -21.10 5.59 -7.25
N ARG A 110 -22.04 4.88 -6.59
CA ARG A 110 -21.76 3.79 -5.66
C ARG A 110 -22.75 2.64 -5.89
N PRO A 111 -22.34 1.50 -6.49
CA PRO A 111 -23.22 0.36 -6.71
C PRO A 111 -23.88 -0.14 -5.41
N GLY A 112 -25.14 -0.55 -5.51
CA GLY A 112 -25.98 -0.93 -4.37
C GLY A 112 -26.73 0.23 -3.70
N LEU A 113 -26.43 1.49 -4.05
CA LEU A 113 -27.30 2.63 -3.74
C LEU A 113 -28.06 3.13 -4.97
N THR A 114 -29.37 3.31 -4.82
CA THR A 114 -30.19 4.12 -5.73
C THR A 114 -30.04 5.61 -5.37
N PRO A 115 -29.70 6.51 -6.31
CA PRO A 115 -29.75 7.95 -6.07
C PRO A 115 -31.19 8.38 -5.76
N THR A 116 -31.45 8.80 -4.52
CA THR A 116 -32.72 9.40 -4.11
C THR A 116 -32.57 10.91 -4.07
N ASP A 117 -33.08 11.61 -5.08
CA ASP A 117 -33.26 13.06 -5.06
C ASP A 117 -34.19 13.44 -3.89
N PRO A 118 -33.87 14.46 -3.06
CA PRO A 118 -34.73 14.88 -1.96
C PRO A 118 -36.14 15.32 -2.40
N ASN A 119 -36.34 15.72 -3.66
CA ASN A 119 -37.65 16.04 -4.23
C ASN A 119 -38.36 14.84 -4.90
N GLY A 120 -37.77 13.63 -4.85
CA GLY A 120 -38.33 12.43 -5.48
C GLY A 120 -38.30 12.42 -7.02
N ALA A 121 -37.61 13.39 -7.63
CA ALA A 121 -37.37 13.40 -9.07
C ALA A 121 -36.32 12.35 -9.48
N MET A 122 -36.40 11.85 -10.72
CA MET A 122 -35.38 10.94 -11.24
C MET A 122 -34.15 11.74 -11.70
N GLU A 123 -33.14 11.87 -10.84
CA GLU A 123 -31.83 12.39 -11.25
C GLU A 123 -31.17 11.39 -12.22
N PHE A 124 -30.91 11.85 -13.45
CA PHE A 124 -30.17 11.08 -14.45
C PHE A 124 -28.66 11.27 -14.23
N PRO A 125 -27.90 10.22 -13.86
CA PRO A 125 -26.45 10.30 -13.72
C PRO A 125 -25.75 10.54 -15.07
N PRO A 126 -24.45 10.90 -15.05
CA PRO A 126 -23.57 10.66 -16.18
C PRO A 126 -23.67 9.20 -16.68
N GLY A 127 -23.54 9.00 -18.00
CA GLY A 127 -23.63 7.68 -18.64
C GLY A 127 -22.37 6.83 -18.44
N GLY A 128 -22.54 5.50 -18.53
CA GLY A 128 -21.44 4.53 -18.49
C GLY A 128 -20.80 4.30 -17.12
N LEU A 129 -21.28 4.94 -16.05
CA LEU A 129 -20.70 4.80 -14.71
C LEU A 129 -20.67 3.36 -14.15
N PRO A 130 -21.66 2.47 -14.38
CA PRO A 130 -21.57 1.07 -13.96
C PRO A 130 -20.40 0.32 -14.62
N ASP A 131 -20.17 0.57 -15.91
CA ASP A 131 -19.13 -0.06 -16.71
C ASP A 131 -17.75 0.50 -16.36
N ILE A 132 -17.64 1.83 -16.21
CA ILE A 132 -16.42 2.53 -15.77
C ILE A 132 -16.04 2.10 -14.35
N PHE A 133 -17.01 1.97 -13.43
CA PHE A 133 -16.78 1.46 -12.08
C PHE A 133 -16.25 0.02 -12.13
N SER A 134 -16.84 -0.84 -12.96
CA SER A 134 -16.42 -2.24 -13.10
C SER A 134 -15.02 -2.38 -13.71
N LEU A 135 -14.70 -1.54 -14.70
CA LEU A 135 -13.38 -1.45 -15.33
C LEU A 135 -12.30 -0.97 -14.35
N LEU A 136 -12.51 0.19 -13.71
CA LEU A 136 -11.53 0.77 -12.80
C LEU A 136 -11.42 -0.03 -11.49
N GLY A 137 -12.51 -0.64 -11.03
CA GLY A 137 -12.53 -1.53 -9.86
C GLY A 137 -11.84 -2.89 -10.08
N ARG A 138 -11.75 -3.36 -11.34
CA ARG A 138 -10.85 -4.47 -11.73
C ARG A 138 -9.40 -3.99 -11.73
N ALA A 139 -9.10 -2.96 -12.51
CA ALA A 139 -7.74 -2.44 -12.67
C ALA A 139 -7.09 -2.07 -11.32
N ALA A 140 -7.85 -1.47 -10.41
CA ALA A 140 -7.37 -1.14 -9.07
C ALA A 140 -6.97 -2.36 -8.23
N ARG A 141 -7.55 -3.54 -8.46
CA ARG A 141 -7.15 -4.81 -7.82
C ARG A 141 -5.91 -5.38 -8.47
N ASP A 142 -5.85 -5.41 -9.81
CA ASP A 142 -4.66 -5.87 -10.55
C ASP A 142 -3.41 -5.06 -10.15
N ILE A 143 -3.55 -3.74 -10.01
CA ILE A 143 -2.52 -2.81 -9.52
C ILE A 143 -2.17 -3.07 -8.03
N LEU A 144 -3.16 -3.38 -7.20
CA LEU A 144 -2.94 -3.67 -5.78
C LEU A 144 -2.25 -5.02 -5.54
N ASP A 145 -2.53 -6.02 -6.37
CA ASP A 145 -1.82 -7.31 -6.38
C ASP A 145 -0.40 -7.17 -6.94
N ALA A 146 -0.19 -6.31 -7.95
CA ALA A 146 1.15 -5.91 -8.38
C ALA A 146 1.98 -5.24 -7.26
N ILE A 147 1.39 -4.30 -6.50
CA ILE A 147 2.03 -3.69 -5.32
C ILE A 147 2.27 -4.74 -4.23
N SER A 148 1.36 -5.69 -4.05
CA SER A 148 1.52 -6.81 -3.10
C SER A 148 2.70 -7.71 -3.46
N PHE A 149 2.88 -8.00 -4.76
CA PHE A 149 4.03 -8.75 -5.27
C PHE A 149 5.35 -7.99 -5.06
N TYR A 150 5.38 -6.67 -5.33
CA TYR A 150 6.56 -5.84 -5.05
C TYR A 150 6.95 -5.85 -3.57
N LEU A 151 5.96 -5.82 -2.68
CA LEU A 151 6.15 -5.91 -1.23
C LEU A 151 6.41 -7.35 -0.74
N ASN A 152 6.57 -8.33 -1.63
CA ASN A 152 6.79 -9.75 -1.33
C ASN A 152 5.73 -10.33 -0.36
N LEU A 153 4.48 -9.89 -0.49
CA LEU A 153 3.36 -10.38 0.30
C LEU A 153 2.83 -11.71 -0.27
N ARG A 154 2.07 -12.44 0.54
CA ARG A 154 1.31 -13.61 0.08
C ARG A 154 0.23 -13.18 -0.93
N SER A 155 -0.19 -14.10 -1.79
CA SER A 155 -1.18 -13.85 -2.85
C SER A 155 -2.48 -13.22 -2.31
N SER A 156 -2.91 -12.13 -2.96
CA SER A 156 -4.14 -11.38 -2.66
C SER A 156 -4.34 -10.96 -1.19
N PRO A 157 -3.36 -10.27 -0.57
CA PRO A 157 -3.31 -10.03 0.88
C PRO A 157 -4.35 -9.01 1.37
N PHE A 158 -4.97 -8.27 0.45
CA PHE A 158 -5.99 -7.27 0.75
C PHE A 158 -7.43 -7.75 0.45
N THR A 159 -7.63 -8.98 -0.02
CA THR A 159 -8.97 -9.48 -0.40
C THR A 159 -9.97 -9.45 0.76
N GLU A 160 -9.52 -9.73 2.00
CA GLU A 160 -10.38 -9.72 3.19
C GLU A 160 -10.92 -8.32 3.56
N ILE A 161 -10.19 -7.25 3.19
CA ILE A 161 -10.60 -5.86 3.46
C ILE A 161 -11.33 -5.21 2.28
N LEU A 162 -11.61 -5.94 1.20
CA LEU A 162 -12.26 -5.43 -0.01
C LEU A 162 -13.71 -5.91 -0.16
N ASP A 163 -14.47 -5.22 -1.01
CA ASP A 163 -15.81 -5.66 -1.41
C ASP A 163 -15.74 -6.99 -2.20
N ASN A 164 -16.83 -7.79 -2.15
CA ASN A 164 -17.00 -8.93 -3.04
C ASN A 164 -17.13 -8.45 -4.51
N VAL A 165 -16.66 -9.25 -5.48
CA VAL A 165 -16.90 -9.02 -6.91
C VAL A 165 -17.45 -10.31 -7.54
N PRO A 166 -18.72 -10.35 -7.97
CA PRO A 166 -19.74 -9.32 -7.80
C PRO A 166 -20.12 -9.06 -6.34
N LEU A 167 -20.73 -7.90 -6.07
CA LEU A 167 -21.36 -7.61 -4.77
C LEU A 167 -22.46 -8.61 -4.47
N ARG A 168 -22.71 -8.91 -3.19
CA ARG A 168 -23.85 -9.74 -2.79
C ARG A 168 -25.15 -8.94 -2.92
N SER A 169 -26.29 -9.63 -3.01
CA SER A 169 -27.59 -8.97 -3.00
C SER A 169 -27.73 -8.07 -1.78
N GLN A 170 -28.22 -6.83 -1.98
CA GLN A 170 -28.36 -5.78 -0.97
C GLN A 170 -27.04 -5.24 -0.35
N GLU A 171 -25.85 -5.67 -0.80
CA GLU A 171 -24.60 -4.99 -0.42
C GLU A 171 -24.42 -3.68 -1.21
N THR A 172 -24.14 -2.59 -0.49
CA THR A 172 -23.59 -1.35 -1.06
C THR A 172 -22.07 -1.46 -1.17
N SER A 173 -21.48 -0.97 -2.25
CA SER A 173 -20.02 -0.91 -2.38
C SER A 173 -19.39 0.09 -1.42
N SER A 174 -18.31 -0.33 -0.78
CA SER A 174 -17.41 0.53 -0.02
C SER A 174 -16.66 1.49 -0.94
N SER A 175 -16.30 1.03 -2.14
CA SER A 175 -15.65 1.83 -3.19
C SER A 175 -16.61 2.80 -3.89
N VAL A 176 -16.08 3.86 -4.49
CA VAL A 176 -16.87 4.92 -5.14
C VAL A 176 -16.22 5.41 -6.43
N LEU A 177 -17.03 5.78 -7.42
CA LEU A 177 -16.63 6.49 -8.63
C LEU A 177 -17.18 7.92 -8.54
N SER A 178 -16.32 8.86 -8.17
CA SER A 178 -16.65 10.29 -8.15
C SER A 178 -16.43 10.88 -9.54
N VAL A 179 -17.43 11.57 -10.06
CA VAL A 179 -17.35 12.36 -11.29
C VAL A 179 -17.27 13.83 -10.88
N CYS A 180 -16.16 14.51 -11.14
CA CYS A 180 -15.91 15.87 -10.66
C CYS A 180 -15.87 16.89 -11.80
N CYS A 181 -16.34 18.10 -11.55
CA CYS A 181 -16.14 19.29 -12.36
C CYS A 181 -15.53 20.41 -11.49
N TYR A 182 -14.48 21.06 -11.99
CA TYR A 182 -13.73 22.12 -11.30
C TYR A 182 -13.83 23.44 -12.06
N ALA A 183 -13.88 24.55 -11.32
CA ALA A 183 -13.75 25.91 -11.86
C ALA A 183 -14.79 26.26 -12.95
N ARG A 184 -16.02 25.73 -12.83
CA ARG A 184 -17.13 26.09 -13.72
C ARG A 184 -17.59 27.53 -13.41
N PRO A 185 -17.98 28.34 -14.43
CA PRO A 185 -18.43 29.73 -14.20
C PRO A 185 -19.67 29.90 -13.29
N SER A 186 -20.35 28.81 -12.91
CA SER A 186 -21.36 28.79 -11.84
C SER A 186 -20.86 29.51 -10.57
N PHE A 187 -19.63 29.23 -10.15
CA PHE A 187 -19.03 29.84 -8.95
C PHE A 187 -18.75 31.35 -9.07
N GLN A 188 -18.74 31.92 -10.28
CA GLN A 188 -18.44 33.35 -10.50
C GLN A 188 -19.66 34.27 -10.32
N GLY A 189 -20.89 33.73 -10.33
CA GLY A 189 -22.12 34.52 -10.20
C GLY A 189 -22.23 35.29 -8.87
N SER A 190 -21.57 34.81 -7.82
CA SER A 190 -21.47 35.46 -6.50
C SER A 190 -20.71 36.79 -6.52
N GLN A 191 -19.79 36.99 -7.47
CA GLN A 191 -19.07 38.26 -7.62
C GLN A 191 -19.89 39.29 -8.40
N GLN A 192 -20.54 38.90 -9.50
CA GLN A 192 -21.26 39.86 -10.35
C GLN A 192 -22.45 40.54 -9.66
N HIS A 193 -23.13 39.86 -8.73
CA HIS A 193 -24.18 40.50 -7.92
C HIS A 193 -23.68 41.48 -6.84
N ASN A 194 -22.37 41.53 -6.58
CA ASN A 194 -21.75 42.50 -5.67
C ASN A 194 -21.04 43.65 -6.42
N LEU A 195 -20.78 43.53 -7.72
CA LEU A 195 -20.08 44.57 -8.52
C LEU A 195 -20.89 45.85 -8.77
N THR A 196 -22.14 45.94 -8.30
CA THR A 196 -22.96 47.15 -8.32
C THR A 196 -23.11 47.81 -6.94
N ALA A 197 -22.38 47.36 -5.92
CA ALA A 197 -22.38 47.92 -4.57
C ALA A 197 -20.96 48.31 -4.14
N GLN A 198 -20.77 49.60 -3.88
CA GLN A 198 -19.52 50.31 -3.60
C GLN A 198 -18.40 49.56 -2.83
N GLU A 199 -17.17 49.79 -3.33
CA GLU A 199 -16.01 50.26 -2.55
C GLU A 199 -15.84 49.74 -1.11
N ASP A 200 -15.34 48.50 -0.95
CA ASP A 200 -14.11 48.31 -0.16
C ASP A 200 -13.32 47.06 -0.60
N GLY A 201 -12.00 47.10 -0.40
CA GLY A 201 -11.00 46.19 -0.99
C GLY A 201 -10.93 44.78 -0.43
N ARG A 202 -12.05 44.17 -0.04
CA ARG A 202 -12.08 42.77 0.45
C ARG A 202 -12.17 41.75 -0.69
N MET A 203 -11.04 41.49 -1.33
CA MET A 203 -10.84 40.17 -1.95
C MET A 203 -11.02 39.10 -0.87
N VAL A 204 -12.03 38.24 -1.02
CA VAL A 204 -12.18 37.06 -0.16
C VAL A 204 -11.09 36.07 -0.57
N MET A 205 -9.92 36.22 0.05
CA MET A 205 -8.82 35.28 -0.03
C MET A 205 -9.26 33.98 0.67
N TYR A 206 -9.88 33.08 -0.09
CA TYR A 206 -10.00 31.69 0.31
C TYR A 206 -8.58 31.14 0.59
N PRO A 207 -8.40 30.30 1.62
CA PRO A 207 -7.07 29.85 2.03
C PRO A 207 -6.33 29.17 0.88
N ASP A 208 -5.02 29.44 0.76
CA ASP A 208 -4.14 28.80 -0.22
C ASP A 208 -4.29 27.27 -0.10
N HIS A 209 -4.64 26.63 -1.22
CA HIS A 209 -5.36 25.36 -1.20
C HIS A 209 -4.59 24.27 -0.44
N GLU A 210 -5.08 23.91 0.75
CA GLU A 210 -4.50 22.83 1.56
C GLU A 210 -4.44 21.54 0.73
N HIS A 211 -3.30 20.87 0.81
CA HIS A 211 -3.07 19.61 0.12
C HIS A 211 -4.06 18.53 0.60
N GLN A 212 -4.76 17.92 -0.34
CA GLN A 212 -5.67 16.82 -0.10
C GLN A 212 -4.89 15.51 -0.02
N VAL A 213 -5.44 14.56 0.73
CA VAL A 213 -4.97 13.19 0.80
C VAL A 213 -6.17 12.25 0.83
N ASP A 214 -6.13 11.18 0.06
CA ASP A 214 -7.27 10.26 -0.05
C ASP A 214 -7.27 9.24 1.11
N LYS A 215 -8.46 8.80 1.53
CA LYS A 215 -8.62 7.71 2.50
C LYS A 215 -8.74 6.33 1.85
N SER A 216 -8.71 6.27 0.51
CA SER A 216 -8.67 5.04 -0.27
C SER A 216 -7.42 4.18 0.02
N LEU A 217 -7.44 2.94 -0.48
CA LEU A 217 -6.23 2.16 -0.70
C LEU A 217 -5.48 2.75 -1.90
N ILE A 218 -6.18 2.86 -3.03
CA ILE A 218 -5.67 3.40 -4.28
C ILE A 218 -6.77 4.21 -4.96
N SER A 219 -6.42 5.34 -5.57
CA SER A 219 -7.32 6.12 -6.43
C SER A 219 -6.82 6.14 -7.88
N LEU A 220 -7.73 5.96 -8.85
CA LEU A 220 -7.49 6.00 -10.28
C LEU A 220 -8.22 7.20 -10.88
N VAL A 221 -7.51 8.12 -11.54
CA VAL A 221 -8.05 9.39 -12.04
C VAL A 221 -7.78 9.57 -13.53
N LYS A 222 -8.86 9.78 -14.31
CA LYS A 222 -8.79 10.27 -15.69
C LYS A 222 -9.35 11.69 -15.76
N SER A 223 -8.52 12.63 -16.20
CA SER A 223 -8.91 14.03 -16.45
C SER A 223 -9.17 14.31 -17.93
N ASP A 224 -9.98 15.33 -18.21
CA ASP A 224 -10.21 15.89 -19.55
C ASP A 224 -9.23 17.01 -19.93
N LYS A 225 -8.59 17.62 -18.92
CA LYS A 225 -7.59 18.69 -18.99
C LYS A 225 -6.58 18.53 -17.85
N ALA A 226 -5.36 19.03 -18.06
CA ALA A 226 -4.33 19.09 -17.04
C ALA A 226 -4.75 19.95 -15.83
N GLY A 227 -4.17 19.68 -14.67
CA GLY A 227 -4.31 20.45 -13.44
C GLY A 227 -4.08 19.66 -12.15
N LEU A 228 -4.07 18.32 -12.21
CA LEU A 228 -3.76 17.48 -11.04
C LEU A 228 -2.27 17.53 -10.75
N HIS A 229 -1.93 18.07 -9.59
CA HIS A 229 -0.58 18.07 -9.04
C HIS A 229 -0.48 17.08 -7.89
N VAL A 230 0.61 16.31 -7.86
CA VAL A 230 0.95 15.39 -6.76
C VAL A 230 2.31 15.81 -6.19
N ARG A 231 2.50 15.60 -4.88
CA ARG A 231 3.74 15.90 -4.18
C ARG A 231 4.71 14.72 -4.30
N ASP A 232 5.88 14.96 -4.89
CA ASP A 232 6.93 13.95 -5.05
C ASP A 232 7.69 13.66 -3.73
N PHE A 233 8.57 12.66 -3.75
CA PHE A 233 9.39 12.28 -2.58
C PHE A 233 10.28 13.41 -2.05
N HIS A 234 10.65 14.37 -2.92
CA HIS A 234 11.43 15.56 -2.54
C HIS A 234 10.55 16.72 -2.04
N GLY A 235 9.24 16.48 -1.85
CA GLY A 235 8.29 17.47 -1.37
C GLY A 235 7.86 18.51 -2.41
N ARG A 236 8.16 18.31 -3.70
CA ARG A 236 7.87 19.24 -4.80
C ARG A 236 6.52 18.90 -5.45
N TRP A 237 5.81 19.92 -5.94
CA TRP A 237 4.60 19.71 -6.74
C TRP A 237 4.95 19.36 -8.18
N VAL A 238 4.47 18.20 -8.65
CA VAL A 238 4.62 17.72 -10.03
C VAL A 238 3.24 17.64 -10.67
N LEU A 239 3.06 18.26 -11.84
CA LEU A 239 1.86 18.12 -12.66
C LEU A 239 1.83 16.69 -13.24
N VAL A 240 0.89 15.86 -12.80
CA VAL A 240 0.87 14.43 -13.21
C VAL A 240 0.00 14.17 -14.42
N ASP A 241 -1.07 14.94 -14.63
CA ASP A 241 -2.02 14.73 -15.74
C ASP A 241 -1.76 15.59 -17.00
N GLY A 242 -0.58 16.22 -17.07
CA GLY A 242 -0.19 17.12 -18.18
C GLY A 242 0.02 16.42 -19.53
N GLU A 243 0.49 15.17 -19.53
CA GLU A 243 0.84 14.41 -20.75
C GLU A 243 -0.03 13.13 -20.93
N LEU A 244 -1.24 13.07 -20.36
CA LEU A 244 -2.07 11.87 -20.44
C LEU A 244 -2.57 11.58 -21.86
N GLY A 245 -2.15 10.44 -22.40
CA GLY A 245 -2.70 9.86 -23.61
C GLY A 245 -4.20 9.49 -23.50
N PRO A 246 -4.86 9.21 -24.62
CA PRO A 246 -6.31 8.92 -24.68
C PRO A 246 -6.71 7.57 -24.05
N GLN A 247 -5.74 6.77 -23.62
CA GLN A 247 -5.87 5.47 -22.93
C GLN A 247 -5.24 5.49 -21.53
N GLU A 248 -4.64 6.60 -21.11
CA GLU A 248 -3.82 6.68 -19.89
C GLU A 248 -4.60 7.26 -18.71
N VAL A 249 -4.40 6.68 -17.53
CA VAL A 249 -5.04 7.04 -16.26
C VAL A 249 -3.96 7.21 -15.19
N ILE A 250 -4.07 8.23 -14.33
CA ILE A 250 -3.17 8.38 -13.17
C ILE A 250 -3.62 7.42 -12.08
N VAL A 251 -2.68 6.72 -11.46
CA VAL A 251 -2.90 5.97 -10.23
C VAL A 251 -2.06 6.54 -9.10
N TYR A 252 -2.64 6.67 -7.91
CA TYR A 252 -1.93 7.10 -6.70
C TYR A 252 -2.45 6.40 -5.42
N PRO A 253 -1.58 6.12 -4.43
CA PRO A 253 -1.95 5.49 -3.17
C PRO A 253 -2.66 6.45 -2.20
N GLY A 254 -3.55 5.91 -1.37
CA GLY A 254 -4.22 6.62 -0.28
C GLY A 254 -3.82 6.13 1.12
N LEU A 255 -4.37 6.77 2.15
CA LEU A 255 -4.03 6.52 3.56
C LEU A 255 -4.33 5.10 4.03
N ALA A 256 -5.34 4.42 3.47
CA ALA A 256 -5.64 3.04 3.90
C ALA A 256 -4.53 2.08 3.46
N LEU A 257 -3.89 2.33 2.31
CA LEU A 257 -2.76 1.52 1.86
C LEU A 257 -1.50 1.84 2.66
N TYR A 258 -1.25 3.10 3.00
CA TYR A 258 -0.21 3.48 3.97
C TYR A 258 -0.40 2.74 5.31
N GLN A 259 -1.62 2.76 5.87
CA GLN A 259 -1.93 2.08 7.13
C GLN A 259 -1.82 0.55 7.03
N ALA A 260 -2.25 -0.07 5.94
CA ALA A 260 -2.19 -1.52 5.75
C ALA A 260 -0.78 -2.03 5.39
N THR A 261 0.06 -1.19 4.80
CA THR A 261 1.46 -1.49 4.46
C THR A 261 2.47 -1.03 5.53
N ALA A 262 2.04 -0.74 6.76
CA ALA A 262 2.90 -0.25 7.84
C ALA A 262 3.74 0.99 7.47
N GLY A 263 3.26 1.82 6.54
CA GLY A 263 3.95 2.97 5.99
C GLY A 263 5.01 2.69 4.93
N TYR A 264 5.11 1.47 4.39
CA TYR A 264 6.01 1.14 3.28
C TYR A 264 5.58 1.79 1.94
N ILE A 265 4.28 2.05 1.75
CA ILE A 265 3.76 2.87 0.65
C ILE A 265 3.27 4.20 1.22
N ASN A 266 3.94 5.30 0.87
CA ASN A 266 3.50 6.64 1.27
C ASN A 266 2.20 7.04 0.55
N PRO A 267 1.26 7.74 1.21
CA PRO A 267 0.04 8.23 0.58
C PRO A 267 0.34 9.47 -0.28
N ALA A 268 -0.38 9.63 -1.39
CA ALA A 268 -0.19 10.77 -2.25
C ALA A 268 -0.87 12.03 -1.69
N LEU A 269 -0.09 13.09 -1.49
CA LEU A 269 -0.62 14.43 -1.28
C LEU A 269 -0.86 15.07 -2.65
N TYR A 270 -2.09 15.49 -2.92
CA TYR A 270 -2.51 16.03 -4.21
C TYR A 270 -3.25 17.36 -4.08
N ARG A 271 -3.29 18.12 -5.18
CA ARG A 271 -4.14 19.31 -5.34
C ARG A 271 -4.55 19.46 -6.80
N THR A 272 -5.76 19.96 -7.05
CA THR A 272 -6.18 20.38 -8.40
C THR A 272 -5.95 21.88 -8.52
N GLU A 273 -5.13 22.30 -9.48
CA GLU A 273 -4.90 23.72 -9.72
C GLU A 273 -6.06 24.34 -10.52
N ILE A 274 -6.67 25.38 -9.95
CA ILE A 274 -7.88 26.03 -10.46
C ILE A 274 -7.56 27.33 -11.21
N ASN A 275 -6.49 28.04 -10.83
CA ASN A 275 -6.16 29.36 -11.36
C ASN A 275 -5.87 29.36 -12.88
N ASN A 276 -5.22 28.30 -13.38
CA ASN A 276 -4.94 28.11 -14.80
C ASN A 276 -6.18 27.71 -15.64
N LEU A 277 -7.38 27.63 -15.04
CA LEU A 277 -8.65 27.37 -15.73
C LEU A 277 -9.48 28.65 -15.98
N GLN A 278 -9.00 29.82 -15.56
CA GLN A 278 -9.71 31.10 -15.79
C GLN A 278 -9.93 31.35 -17.30
N GLY A 279 -11.15 31.75 -17.68
CA GLY A 279 -11.58 31.91 -19.08
C GLY A 279 -12.18 30.67 -19.75
N ASN A 280 -12.13 29.50 -19.11
CA ASN A 280 -12.71 28.26 -19.64
C ASN A 280 -14.20 28.12 -19.31
N MET A 281 -15.09 28.37 -20.29
CA MET A 281 -16.56 28.33 -20.13
C MET A 281 -17.14 27.04 -19.50
N TYR A 282 -16.40 25.93 -19.49
CA TYR A 282 -16.93 24.61 -19.12
C TYR A 282 -16.18 23.91 -17.97
N GLY A 283 -15.21 24.57 -17.33
CA GLY A 283 -14.42 23.96 -16.25
C GLY A 283 -13.53 22.79 -16.71
N ARG A 284 -12.98 22.06 -15.75
CA ARG A 284 -12.20 20.82 -15.94
C ARG A 284 -12.98 19.65 -15.36
N CYS A 285 -13.16 18.58 -16.12
CA CYS A 285 -13.86 17.36 -15.70
C CYS A 285 -12.89 16.20 -15.43
N SER A 286 -13.18 15.38 -14.42
CA SER A 286 -12.43 14.15 -14.15
C SER A 286 -13.31 13.01 -13.63
N LEU A 287 -12.98 11.79 -14.02
CA LEU A 287 -13.45 10.55 -13.41
C LEU A 287 -12.42 10.12 -12.37
N ALA A 288 -12.83 9.91 -11.12
CA ALA A 288 -11.98 9.49 -10.01
C ALA A 288 -12.59 8.27 -9.31
N PHE A 289 -12.06 7.08 -9.59
CA PHE A 289 -12.41 5.86 -8.87
C PHE A 289 -11.54 5.73 -7.62
N LYS A 290 -12.15 5.41 -6.48
CA LYS A 290 -11.49 5.23 -5.19
C LYS A 290 -11.75 3.81 -4.69
N LEU A 291 -10.69 2.99 -4.65
CA LEU A 291 -10.73 1.65 -4.08
C LEU A 291 -10.71 1.78 -2.55
N MET A 292 -11.84 1.60 -1.90
CA MET A 292 -11.97 1.77 -0.45
C MET A 292 -11.96 0.42 0.27
N PRO A 293 -11.39 0.33 1.49
CA PRO A 293 -11.56 -0.83 2.33
C PRO A 293 -13.00 -0.92 2.86
N LYS A 294 -13.46 -2.13 3.21
CA LYS A 294 -14.85 -2.40 3.65
C LYS A 294 -15.09 -2.00 5.10
N SER A 295 -16.18 -1.28 5.35
CA SER A 295 -16.57 -0.71 6.66
C SER A 295 -16.42 -1.66 7.86
N MET A 296 -16.97 -2.87 7.74
CA MET A 296 -16.98 -3.91 8.78
C MET A 296 -15.66 -4.70 8.90
N THR A 297 -14.54 -4.18 8.40
CA THR A 297 -13.22 -4.82 8.45
C THR A 297 -12.22 -3.98 9.25
N SER A 298 -10.96 -4.42 9.35
CA SER A 298 -9.91 -3.70 10.08
C SER A 298 -8.60 -3.70 9.30
N LEU A 299 -7.97 -2.53 9.21
CA LEU A 299 -6.65 -2.36 8.62
C LEU A 299 -5.61 -2.94 9.57
N SER A 300 -4.95 -4.03 9.16
CA SER A 300 -4.00 -4.80 9.96
C SER A 300 -2.71 -5.06 9.18
N CYS A 301 -1.57 -4.75 9.78
CA CYS A 301 -0.24 -5.10 9.26
C CYS A 301 0.12 -6.57 9.58
N SER A 302 -0.82 -7.50 9.40
CA SER A 302 -0.60 -8.95 9.54
C SER A 302 0.27 -9.48 8.40
N GLU A 303 -0.10 -9.19 7.15
CA GLU A 303 0.63 -9.71 5.99
C GLU A 303 2.02 -9.07 5.83
N MET A 304 2.18 -7.79 6.19
CA MET A 304 3.51 -7.17 6.30
C MET A 304 4.42 -7.97 7.25
N ARG A 305 3.93 -8.34 8.44
CA ARG A 305 4.70 -9.17 9.39
C ARG A 305 4.93 -10.59 8.89
N ALA A 306 3.96 -11.19 8.19
CA ALA A 306 4.08 -12.52 7.61
C ALA A 306 5.17 -12.57 6.51
N ALA A 307 5.31 -11.50 5.74
CA ALA A 307 6.38 -11.31 4.76
C ALA A 307 7.74 -10.87 5.38
N GLY A 308 7.81 -10.72 6.70
CA GLY A 308 9.04 -10.39 7.44
C GLY A 308 9.34 -8.89 7.60
N HIS A 309 8.41 -7.99 7.23
CA HIS A 309 8.62 -6.54 7.31
C HIS A 309 8.59 -6.01 8.75
N GLY A 310 9.33 -4.93 8.97
CA GLY A 310 9.44 -4.24 10.26
C GLY A 310 8.24 -3.33 10.52
N VAL A 311 7.31 -3.77 11.35
CA VAL A 311 6.08 -3.02 11.67
C VAL A 311 6.25 -2.25 12.98
N GLU A 312 6.36 -0.91 12.89
CA GLU A 312 6.43 -0.01 14.04
C GLU A 312 5.18 -0.09 14.94
N ALA A 313 5.34 0.23 16.22
CA ALA A 313 4.29 0.08 17.24
C ALA A 313 2.95 0.74 16.88
N GLN A 314 2.98 1.90 16.20
CA GLN A 314 1.77 2.61 15.74
C GLN A 314 0.92 1.82 14.72
N PHE A 315 1.51 0.84 14.03
CA PHE A 315 0.86 -0.02 13.04
C PHE A 315 0.56 -1.44 13.56
N GLN A 316 0.95 -1.77 14.80
CA GLN A 316 0.77 -3.11 15.37
C GLN A 316 -0.66 -3.36 15.88
N VAL A 317 -1.42 -2.30 16.17
CA VAL A 317 -2.83 -2.37 16.58
C VAL A 317 -3.72 -2.29 15.33
N PRO A 318 -4.57 -3.30 15.06
CA PRO A 318 -5.54 -3.22 13.96
C PRO A 318 -6.51 -2.05 14.16
N VAL A 319 -6.78 -1.30 13.09
CA VAL A 319 -7.68 -0.13 13.13
C VAL A 319 -8.99 -0.47 12.40
N PRO A 320 -10.17 -0.43 13.04
CA PRO A 320 -11.45 -0.64 12.36
C PRO A 320 -11.64 0.39 11.23
N VAL A 321 -12.17 -0.05 10.10
CA VAL A 321 -12.29 0.81 8.91
C VAL A 321 -13.25 1.97 9.14
N ASP A 322 -14.40 1.76 9.79
CA ASP A 322 -15.33 2.85 10.09
C ASP A 322 -14.71 3.90 11.05
N ASP A 323 -13.87 3.49 12.01
CA ASP A 323 -13.10 4.40 12.88
C ASP A 323 -12.10 5.23 12.06
N PHE A 324 -11.32 4.57 11.22
CA PHE A 324 -10.34 5.20 10.32
C PHE A 324 -11.01 6.20 9.35
N MET A 325 -12.15 5.82 8.78
CA MET A 325 -12.90 6.67 7.86
C MET A 325 -13.54 7.88 8.54
N GLN A 326 -13.91 7.79 9.82
CA GLN A 326 -14.47 8.92 10.59
C GLN A 326 -13.40 9.87 11.17
N ARG A 327 -12.24 9.36 11.62
CA ARG A 327 -11.19 10.16 12.27
C ARG A 327 -10.56 11.20 11.33
N PRO A 328 -10.26 12.44 11.79
CA PRO A 328 -9.42 13.36 11.04
C PRO A 328 -7.98 12.80 10.94
N HIS A 329 -7.32 13.04 9.81
CA HIS A 329 -5.95 12.56 9.55
C HIS A 329 -5.05 13.78 9.28
N PRO A 330 -4.33 14.30 10.30
CA PRO A 330 -3.52 15.52 10.14
C PRO A 330 -2.29 15.25 9.27
N THR A 331 -2.27 15.88 8.09
CA THR A 331 -1.26 15.66 7.04
C THR A 331 0.17 15.94 7.51
N ASP A 332 0.35 16.86 8.45
CA ASP A 332 1.65 17.28 9.00
C ASP A 332 2.46 16.11 9.61
N GLN A 333 1.78 15.10 10.15
CA GLN A 333 2.45 13.93 10.74
C GLN A 333 3.09 13.02 9.69
N LEU A 334 2.61 13.07 8.44
CA LEU A 334 3.20 12.34 7.32
C LEU A 334 4.48 13.04 6.83
N LEU A 335 4.44 14.38 6.78
CA LEU A 335 5.56 15.23 6.35
C LEU A 335 6.79 15.14 7.27
N ASN A 336 6.63 14.73 8.52
CA ASN A 336 7.72 14.66 9.49
C ASN A 336 8.45 13.30 9.53
N ARG A 337 8.09 12.33 8.66
CA ARG A 337 8.71 10.98 8.58
C ARG A 337 9.74 10.81 7.46
N HIS A 338 10.20 11.89 6.80
CA HIS A 338 11.17 11.88 5.68
C HIS A 338 12.62 11.39 6.02
N THR A 339 12.82 10.62 7.10
CA THR A 339 14.15 10.24 7.63
C THR A 339 14.36 8.73 7.78
N ILE A 340 13.58 7.89 7.07
CA ILE A 340 13.77 6.43 7.05
C ILE A 340 14.02 5.93 5.62
N GLN A 341 15.32 5.83 5.31
CA GLN A 341 15.97 4.92 4.35
C GLN A 341 15.19 4.50 3.09
N SER A 342 15.35 5.27 2.01
CA SER A 342 15.27 4.73 0.65
C SER A 342 16.42 3.74 0.41
N PHE A 343 16.09 2.51 -0.03
CA PHE A 343 17.06 1.45 -0.33
C PHE A 343 17.77 1.71 -1.67
N ASN A 344 18.84 2.50 -1.64
CA ASN A 344 19.80 2.59 -2.73
C ASN A 344 20.85 1.46 -2.60
N PHE A 345 21.07 0.70 -3.67
CA PHE A 345 22.28 -0.11 -3.81
C PHE A 345 23.48 0.82 -4.02
N SER A 346 24.24 1.10 -2.95
CA SER A 346 25.50 1.84 -3.05
C SER A 346 26.67 0.88 -3.24
N THR A 347 27.30 0.90 -4.42
CA THR A 347 28.59 0.26 -4.67
C THR A 347 29.65 0.77 -3.71
N SER A 348 30.61 -0.09 -3.36
CA SER A 348 31.68 0.21 -2.41
C SER A 348 32.64 1.30 -2.91
N LEU A 349 32.88 2.31 -2.08
CA LEU A 349 34.09 3.13 -2.12
C LEU A 349 34.45 3.59 -0.69
N ASP A 350 35.75 3.69 -0.43
CA ASP A 350 36.33 3.80 0.92
C ASP A 350 36.56 5.28 1.34
N GLY A 351 36.62 5.56 2.64
CA GLY A 351 36.81 6.93 3.15
C GLY A 351 36.45 7.12 4.63
N SER A 352 37.43 7.00 5.53
CA SER A 352 37.26 7.18 6.99
C SER A 352 37.54 8.61 7.47
N MET A 353 36.76 9.11 8.45
CA MET A 353 37.33 9.78 9.65
C MET A 353 36.35 9.83 10.84
N LYS A 354 36.87 10.15 12.04
CA LYS A 354 36.19 10.12 13.36
C LYS A 354 36.05 11.57 13.92
N ALA A 355 35.35 11.92 15.02
CA ALA A 355 34.65 11.16 16.07
C ALA A 355 33.26 11.83 16.40
N MET A 356 32.75 12.19 17.61
CA MET A 356 33.22 12.14 19.01
C MET A 356 32.05 12.18 20.05
N MET A 357 31.85 11.11 20.83
CA MET A 357 31.10 11.04 22.13
C MET A 357 29.58 11.41 22.17
N ARG A 358 28.75 11.03 23.16
CA ARG A 358 28.60 9.78 23.96
C ARG A 358 27.29 9.84 24.79
N ARG A 359 26.21 9.15 24.39
CA ARG A 359 25.03 8.85 25.25
C ARG A 359 24.67 7.35 25.18
N LYS A 360 23.93 6.85 26.17
CA LYS A 360 24.04 5.45 26.65
C LYS A 360 22.81 4.58 26.33
N ASN A 361 23.00 3.64 25.41
CA ASN A 361 22.28 2.37 25.23
C ASN A 361 20.74 2.35 25.27
N SER A 362 20.12 2.40 24.09
CA SER A 362 19.11 1.38 23.73
C SER A 362 19.80 0.34 22.82
N SER A 363 19.42 -0.93 22.90
CA SER A 363 20.12 -1.99 22.18
C SER A 363 19.56 -2.19 20.78
N HIS A 364 20.34 -1.83 19.75
CA HIS A 364 20.20 -2.40 18.42
C HIS A 364 20.08 -3.93 18.48
N CYS A 365 19.32 -4.52 17.56
CA CYS A 365 19.27 -5.97 17.38
C CYS A 365 20.63 -6.51 16.91
N LYS A 366 21.51 -6.79 17.87
CA LYS A 366 22.67 -7.66 17.64
C LYS A 366 22.15 -9.01 17.11
N PRO A 367 22.76 -9.61 16.08
CA PRO A 367 22.46 -10.99 15.70
C PRO A 367 22.45 -11.89 16.92
N LEU A 368 21.41 -12.69 17.08
CA LEU A 368 21.32 -13.61 18.21
C LEU A 368 22.53 -14.57 18.17
N PRO A 369 23.20 -14.83 19.30
CA PRO A 369 24.36 -15.72 19.30
C PRO A 369 23.97 -17.07 18.69
N PRO A 370 24.84 -17.73 17.90
CA PRO A 370 24.44 -18.80 16.99
C PRO A 370 23.69 -19.94 17.70
N SER A 371 24.06 -20.28 18.93
CA SER A 371 23.33 -21.26 19.78
C SER A 371 21.88 -20.87 20.10
N LYS A 372 21.58 -19.57 20.29
CA LYS A 372 20.22 -19.05 20.50
C LYS A 372 19.43 -18.97 19.20
N ARG A 373 20.06 -18.61 18.06
CA ARG A 373 19.41 -18.64 16.74
C ARG A 373 19.02 -20.07 16.37
N LEU A 374 19.97 -21.00 16.43
CA LEU A 374 19.77 -22.43 16.18
C LEU A 374 18.70 -23.05 17.09
N ARG A 375 18.59 -22.61 18.36
CA ARG A 375 17.52 -23.05 19.27
C ARG A 375 16.13 -22.56 18.85
N LEU A 376 16.01 -21.31 18.40
CA LEU A 376 14.73 -20.77 17.93
C LEU A 376 14.31 -21.43 16.60
N GLU A 377 15.25 -21.68 15.70
CA GLU A 377 14.97 -22.37 14.43
C GLU A 377 14.46 -23.80 14.66
N ALA A 378 15.13 -24.58 15.52
CA ALA A 378 14.67 -25.91 15.90
C ALA A 378 13.31 -25.88 16.61
N GLN A 379 12.97 -24.80 17.33
CA GLN A 379 11.63 -24.60 17.90
C GLN A 379 10.57 -24.24 16.84
N ARG A 380 10.90 -23.45 15.81
CA ARG A 380 9.99 -23.20 14.67
C ARG A 380 9.69 -24.50 13.93
N VAL A 381 10.71 -25.22 13.48
CA VAL A 381 10.57 -26.43 12.65
C VAL A 381 9.83 -27.55 13.38
N LEU A 382 10.03 -27.69 14.70
CA LEU A 382 9.21 -28.61 15.50
C LEU A 382 7.72 -28.20 15.47
N LYS A 383 7.42 -26.93 15.74
CA LYS A 383 6.03 -26.43 15.81
C LYS A 383 5.34 -26.46 14.43
N GLU A 384 6.08 -26.15 13.38
CA GLU A 384 5.57 -25.97 12.02
C GLU A 384 5.39 -27.30 11.29
N LYS A 385 6.37 -28.21 11.35
CA LYS A 385 6.34 -29.47 10.59
C LYS A 385 6.09 -30.69 11.46
N VAL A 386 6.82 -30.87 12.55
CA VAL A 386 6.73 -32.13 13.32
C VAL A 386 5.41 -32.26 14.07
N GLN A 387 4.92 -31.16 14.67
CA GLN A 387 3.59 -31.16 15.29
C GLN A 387 2.49 -31.37 14.24
N GLU A 388 2.60 -30.76 13.05
CA GLU A 388 1.62 -30.92 11.97
C GLU A 388 1.58 -32.37 11.43
N ILE A 389 2.75 -33.00 11.24
CA ILE A 389 2.86 -34.42 10.88
C ILE A 389 2.24 -35.32 11.97
N ALA A 390 2.47 -35.00 13.23
CA ALA A 390 1.93 -35.75 14.35
C ALA A 390 0.40 -35.62 14.46
N ASP A 391 -0.13 -34.39 14.40
CA ASP A 391 -1.56 -34.09 14.43
C ASP A 391 -2.29 -34.74 13.24
N ARG A 392 -1.71 -34.66 12.03
CA ARG A 392 -2.21 -35.33 10.80
C ARG A 392 -2.27 -36.85 10.93
N LYS A 393 -1.45 -37.45 11.81
CA LYS A 393 -1.44 -38.90 12.12
C LYS A 393 -2.17 -39.25 13.44
N GLY A 394 -2.72 -38.27 14.15
CA GLY A 394 -3.36 -38.47 15.46
C GLY A 394 -2.38 -38.77 16.62
N ILE A 395 -1.08 -38.54 16.43
CA ILE A 395 -0.01 -38.90 17.38
C ILE A 395 0.17 -37.78 18.40
N LYS A 396 -0.12 -38.06 19.68
CA LYS A 396 0.15 -37.10 20.76
C LYS A 396 1.60 -37.15 21.21
N LEU A 397 2.44 -36.28 20.64
CA LEU A 397 3.86 -36.14 20.99
C LEU A 397 4.05 -35.94 22.51
N ARG A 398 4.97 -36.71 23.10
CA ARG A 398 5.50 -36.52 24.46
C ARG A 398 7.02 -36.63 24.40
N PHE A 399 7.72 -35.53 24.60
CA PHE A 399 9.18 -35.51 24.60
C PHE A 399 9.74 -36.18 25.85
N CYS A 400 10.81 -36.96 25.69
CA CYS A 400 11.62 -37.47 26.80
C CYS A 400 12.45 -36.32 27.41
N ASN A 401 12.95 -36.49 28.64
CA ASN A 401 14.06 -35.64 29.09
C ASN A 401 15.40 -36.11 28.46
N LEU A 402 16.42 -35.25 28.48
CA LEU A 402 17.67 -35.53 27.77
C LEU A 402 18.39 -36.80 28.26
N LYS A 403 18.46 -37.01 29.58
CA LYS A 403 19.18 -38.14 30.18
C LYS A 403 18.49 -39.48 29.92
N GLU A 404 17.17 -39.52 30.01
CA GLU A 404 16.38 -40.69 29.60
C GLU A 404 16.58 -40.97 28.10
N CYS A 405 16.46 -39.93 27.28
CA CYS A 405 16.51 -40.06 25.84
C CYS A 405 17.85 -40.56 25.31
N GLU A 406 18.97 -40.11 25.89
CA GLU A 406 20.32 -40.53 25.51
C GLU A 406 20.52 -42.04 25.72
N ASN A 407 20.07 -42.59 26.85
CA ASN A 407 20.19 -44.02 27.18
C ASN A 407 19.50 -44.95 26.16
N HIS A 408 18.45 -44.48 25.48
CA HIS A 408 17.66 -45.28 24.55
C HIS A 408 17.60 -44.66 23.13
N ILE A 409 18.54 -43.77 22.77
CA ILE A 409 18.49 -43.05 21.49
C ILE A 409 18.68 -43.96 20.27
N HIS A 410 19.43 -45.05 20.42
CA HIS A 410 19.71 -46.04 19.39
C HIS A 410 19.00 -47.39 19.59
N ALA A 411 18.18 -47.53 20.64
CA ALA A 411 17.46 -48.76 20.94
C ALA A 411 16.14 -48.83 20.15
N LEU A 412 15.94 -49.93 19.42
CA LEU A 412 14.73 -50.18 18.63
C LEU A 412 13.48 -50.31 19.52
N ASP A 413 13.61 -50.95 20.69
CA ASP A 413 12.52 -51.13 21.66
C ASP A 413 12.33 -49.92 22.60
N SER A 414 12.85 -48.74 22.23
CA SER A 414 12.77 -47.55 23.10
C SER A 414 11.34 -46.97 23.17
N PRO A 415 10.93 -46.37 24.31
CA PRO A 415 9.55 -45.88 24.52
C PRO A 415 9.12 -44.72 23.59
N CYS A 416 10.00 -44.26 22.71
CA CYS A 416 9.67 -43.30 21.65
C CYS A 416 10.09 -43.77 20.24
N ALA A 417 10.60 -44.99 20.06
CA ALA A 417 11.03 -45.51 18.75
C ALA A 417 9.89 -45.47 17.71
N ASN A 418 8.72 -45.98 18.08
CA ASN A 418 7.53 -45.99 17.21
C ASN A 418 7.12 -44.57 16.82
N ILE A 419 6.98 -43.67 17.80
CA ILE A 419 6.64 -42.25 17.56
C ILE A 419 7.67 -41.57 16.64
N ARG A 420 8.97 -41.81 16.85
CA ARG A 420 10.04 -41.31 15.98
C ARG A 420 9.90 -41.83 14.55
N MET A 421 9.68 -43.14 14.38
CA MET A 421 9.53 -43.77 13.07
C MET A 421 8.28 -43.24 12.34
N GLU A 422 7.17 -43.09 13.05
CA GLU A 422 5.91 -42.59 12.51
C GLU A 422 5.99 -41.13 12.05
N ILE A 423 6.72 -40.25 12.75
CA ILE A 423 6.90 -38.84 12.35
C ILE A 423 8.11 -38.60 11.44
N GLY A 424 8.92 -39.63 11.15
CA GLY A 424 10.14 -39.49 10.34
C GLY A 424 11.30 -38.81 11.06
N TRP A 425 11.38 -38.94 12.39
CA TRP A 425 12.36 -38.24 13.23
C TRP A 425 13.81 -38.69 12.95
N PRO A 426 14.80 -37.79 12.92
CA PRO A 426 16.10 -38.12 12.36
C PRO A 426 16.92 -39.07 13.23
N PRO A 427 17.64 -40.04 12.64
CA PRO A 427 18.43 -41.01 13.39
C PRO A 427 19.56 -40.33 14.18
N GLY A 428 19.71 -40.68 15.46
CA GLY A 428 20.72 -40.09 16.34
C GLY A 428 20.41 -38.68 16.88
N VAL A 429 19.24 -38.10 16.57
CA VAL A 429 18.76 -36.85 17.21
C VAL A 429 17.91 -37.20 18.44
N PRO A 430 18.21 -36.71 19.66
CA PRO A 430 17.40 -36.99 20.84
C PRO A 430 15.96 -36.51 20.67
N PHE A 431 14.98 -37.35 20.98
CA PHE A 431 13.56 -37.00 20.96
C PHE A 431 13.16 -36.25 22.24
N VAL A 432 13.67 -35.03 22.34
CA VAL A 432 13.56 -34.12 23.48
C VAL A 432 13.02 -32.77 22.99
N HIS A 433 12.57 -31.92 23.92
CA HIS A 433 12.10 -30.58 23.55
C HIS A 433 13.26 -29.75 22.95
N PRO A 434 13.08 -28.93 21.89
CA PRO A 434 14.20 -28.33 21.15
C PRO A 434 14.94 -27.24 21.91
N HIS A 435 14.44 -26.83 23.08
CA HIS A 435 15.23 -26.05 24.03
C HIS A 435 16.51 -26.81 24.42
N ASP A 436 16.36 -28.10 24.71
CA ASP A 436 17.30 -28.96 25.44
C ASP A 436 18.17 -29.84 24.53
N LEU A 437 17.84 -29.91 23.23
CA LEU A 437 18.68 -30.53 22.19
C LEU A 437 20.12 -29.94 22.19
N PRO A 438 21.19 -30.76 22.19
CA PRO A 438 22.55 -30.28 21.94
C PRO A 438 22.68 -29.61 20.56
N ASN A 439 23.55 -28.62 20.39
CA ASN A 439 23.67 -27.88 19.12
C ASN A 439 23.94 -28.78 17.90
N LYS A 440 24.78 -29.81 18.03
CA LYS A 440 25.03 -30.79 16.96
C LYS A 440 23.76 -31.54 16.54
N ALA A 441 22.87 -31.85 17.50
CA ALA A 441 21.60 -32.50 17.22
C ALA A 441 20.54 -31.52 16.65
N LYS A 442 20.57 -30.23 17.04
CA LYS A 442 19.75 -29.19 16.41
C LYS A 442 20.09 -29.01 14.93
N ILE A 443 21.36 -29.15 14.54
CA ILE A 443 21.80 -29.11 13.14
C ILE A 443 21.17 -30.27 12.36
N GLY A 444 21.42 -31.53 12.75
CA GLY A 444 20.85 -32.69 12.07
C GLY A 444 19.31 -32.77 12.10
N PHE A 445 18.68 -32.15 13.11
CA PHE A 445 17.22 -31.98 13.15
C PHE A 445 16.71 -31.04 12.04
N LEU A 446 17.40 -29.92 11.82
CA LEU A 446 17.04 -28.95 10.79
C LEU A 446 17.36 -29.47 9.39
N GLU A 447 18.54 -30.08 9.18
CA GLU A 447 18.94 -30.68 7.89
C GLU A 447 17.93 -31.72 7.37
N ALA A 448 17.29 -32.49 8.26
CA ALA A 448 16.33 -33.53 7.89
C ALA A 448 14.91 -33.01 7.57
N TYR A 449 14.49 -31.89 8.17
CA TYR A 449 13.14 -31.33 7.99
C TYR A 449 13.11 -30.03 7.16
N GLU A 450 14.26 -29.42 6.88
CA GLU A 450 14.42 -28.22 6.05
C GLU A 450 15.38 -28.48 4.88
N SER A 451 14.79 -28.91 3.76
CA SER A 451 15.48 -29.08 2.49
C SER A 451 16.24 -27.82 2.07
N GLY A 452 17.57 -27.87 2.12
CA GLY A 452 18.47 -26.75 1.81
C GLY A 452 19.19 -26.14 3.02
N TRP A 453 18.86 -26.56 4.25
CA TRP A 453 19.62 -26.16 5.44
C TRP A 453 21.04 -26.72 5.38
N THR A 454 22.06 -25.87 5.59
CA THR A 454 23.48 -26.25 5.43
C THR A 454 24.37 -25.73 6.56
N PRO A 455 25.41 -26.48 6.99
CA PRO A 455 26.36 -26.05 8.01
C PRO A 455 27.12 -24.75 7.70
N THR A 456 27.16 -24.32 6.44
CA THR A 456 27.74 -23.02 6.03
C THR A 456 27.03 -21.82 6.65
N HIS A 457 25.73 -21.93 7.01
CA HIS A 457 25.04 -20.95 7.86
C HIS A 457 25.64 -20.80 9.27
N VAL A 458 26.59 -21.66 9.67
CA VAL A 458 27.31 -21.59 10.95
C VAL A 458 28.77 -21.15 10.79
N MET A 459 29.39 -21.33 9.62
CA MET A 459 30.78 -20.90 9.39
C MET A 459 30.94 -19.38 9.38
N GLU A 460 30.00 -18.64 8.77
CA GLU A 460 29.96 -17.17 8.82
C GLU A 460 29.75 -16.63 10.26
N LEU A 461 29.26 -17.48 11.16
CA LEU A 461 29.04 -17.22 12.58
C LEU A 461 30.15 -17.76 13.50
N SER A 462 31.26 -18.26 12.94
CA SER A 462 32.39 -18.86 13.68
C SER A 462 33.69 -18.05 13.62
N LEU A 463 33.88 -17.22 12.59
CA LEU A 463 35.11 -16.43 12.38
C LEU A 463 35.09 -15.06 13.10
N THR A 464 35.01 -15.09 14.44
CA THR A 464 35.41 -13.94 15.29
C THR A 464 35.80 -14.39 16.69
N LYS A 465 36.94 -15.09 16.80
CA LYS A 465 37.63 -15.33 18.08
C LYS A 465 38.72 -14.27 18.27
N PRO A 466 38.82 -13.59 19.43
CA PRO A 466 39.89 -12.63 19.67
C PRO A 466 41.22 -13.37 19.88
N GLY A 467 42.18 -13.15 18.98
CA GLY A 467 43.56 -13.64 19.09
C GLY A 467 44.50 -12.51 19.51
N GLN A 468 45.35 -12.75 20.50
CA GLN A 468 46.34 -11.78 20.96
C GLN A 468 47.46 -11.62 19.94
N GLY A 469 47.72 -10.40 19.49
CA GLY A 469 49.01 -10.05 18.90
C GLY A 469 50.04 -9.88 20.01
N SER A 470 50.79 -10.94 20.33
CA SER A 470 51.92 -10.86 21.25
C SER A 470 53.04 -10.03 20.62
N GLN A 471 53.48 -8.98 21.30
CA GLN A 471 54.78 -8.40 21.00
C GLN A 471 55.86 -9.40 21.39
N HIS A 472 56.69 -9.77 20.44
CA HIS A 472 58.03 -10.28 20.71
C HIS A 472 58.96 -9.79 19.59
N SER A 473 60.06 -9.15 19.99
CA SER A 473 61.24 -9.02 19.16
C SER A 473 61.98 -10.38 19.15
N ASP A 474 62.84 -10.72 18.19
CA ASP A 474 64.10 -10.04 17.89
C ASP A 474 64.63 -10.30 16.46
N ASN A 475 65.75 -9.67 16.14
CA ASN A 475 66.52 -9.92 14.92
C ASN A 475 67.19 -11.31 14.95
N CYS A 476 67.49 -11.88 13.79
CA CYS A 476 68.90 -12.00 13.40
C CYS A 476 69.09 -12.16 11.88
N SER A 477 70.35 -11.98 11.48
CA SER A 477 70.94 -12.39 10.21
C SER A 477 71.13 -13.91 10.13
#